data_AF-A0A444Z654-F1
#
_entry.id   AF-A0A444Z654-F1
#
_cell.length_a   1.000
_cell.length_b   1.000
_cell.length_c   1.000
_cell.angle_alpha   90.00
_cell.angle_beta   90.00
_cell.angle_gamma   90.00
#
_symmetry.space_group_name_H-M   'P 1'
#
loop_
_entity.id
_entity.type
_entity.pdbx_description
1 polymer ?
#
loop_
_entity_poly.entity_id
_entity_poly.type
_entity_poly.pdbx_seq_one_letter_code
_entity_poly.pdbx_strand_id
1 'polypeptide(L)'
;MKDVSLWTISKVVLNHSHSCCPDQAEMLKQHRELSMFVRRTIETHEEAGIRPSKTYQSFVAAAGSHCELGFIEKDVRNYITRKVRNIFEEDDAKKFGKSRATFDYFGDVVSFDTTYNTNRYNLVLGSFVGVNHHGQSTLLGCALMKNEDIQSFKWLFECWLRCMGGKAPKGILTDQCTSIKRAIELCMPTTIHRWCIWHIMKKIPSKLNSYKGHIDIEQEMSRVVWNSYTKDEFDKNWNDFLTKYGLGGNKWLSGN
;
A
#
# COMPACT_ATOMS: atom_id res chain seq x y z
N MET A 1 28.38 -39.68 -36.89
CA MET A 1 27.55 -40.44 -35.93
C MET A 1 27.48 -39.60 -34.67
N LYS A 2 26.27 -39.34 -34.15
CA LYS A 2 26.08 -38.47 -32.97
C LYS A 2 26.68 -39.16 -31.74
N ASP A 3 27.66 -38.50 -31.12
CA ASP A 3 28.12 -38.86 -29.77
C ASP A 3 26.93 -38.88 -28.83
N VAL A 4 26.64 -40.04 -28.27
CA VAL A 4 25.68 -40.16 -27.18
C VAL A 4 26.37 -39.48 -26.00
N SER A 5 25.79 -38.37 -25.54
CA SER A 5 26.23 -37.60 -24.38
C SER A 5 26.18 -38.46 -23.10
N LEU A 6 27.18 -39.31 -22.93
CA LEU A 6 27.32 -40.24 -21.82
C LEU A 6 28.24 -39.62 -20.77
N TRP A 7 27.67 -39.35 -19.60
CA TRP A 7 28.43 -38.90 -18.45
C TRP A 7 29.27 -40.08 -17.91
N THR A 8 30.57 -39.86 -17.72
CA THR A 8 31.48 -40.85 -17.13
C THR A 8 31.90 -40.39 -15.74
N ILE A 9 31.65 -41.20 -14.71
CA ILE A 9 32.10 -40.91 -13.34
C ILE A 9 33.59 -41.19 -13.26
N SER A 10 34.41 -40.17 -13.01
CA SER A 10 35.87 -40.26 -13.02
C SER A 10 36.49 -40.72 -11.70
N LYS A 11 35.78 -40.61 -10.57
CA LYS A 11 36.28 -40.98 -9.25
C LYS A 11 35.16 -41.26 -8.26
N VAL A 12 35.28 -42.35 -7.52
CA VAL A 12 34.43 -42.67 -6.36
C VAL A 12 35.35 -42.96 -5.18
N VAL A 13 35.12 -42.29 -4.05
CA VAL A 13 35.86 -42.52 -2.80
C VAL A 13 34.87 -43.05 -1.76
N LEU A 14 35.07 -44.30 -1.36
CA LEU A 14 34.15 -45.01 -0.46
C LEU A 14 34.57 -44.91 1.02
N ASN A 15 35.79 -44.43 1.29
CA ASN A 15 36.29 -44.29 2.65
C ASN A 15 35.88 -42.94 3.23
N HIS A 16 35.12 -42.97 4.32
CA HIS A 16 34.67 -41.80 5.05
C HIS A 16 35.37 -41.73 6.42
N SER A 17 35.65 -40.53 6.90
CA SER A 17 36.20 -40.27 8.24
C SER A 17 35.16 -40.37 9.36
N HIS A 18 33.94 -40.76 9.03
CA HIS A 18 32.79 -40.91 9.92
C HIS A 18 31.91 -42.05 9.40
N SER A 19 31.10 -42.63 10.29
CA SER A 19 30.07 -43.59 9.89
C SER A 19 29.01 -42.89 9.02
N CYS A 20 28.71 -43.47 7.87
CA CYS A 20 27.57 -43.02 7.08
C CYS A 20 26.28 -43.39 7.83
N CYS A 21 25.40 -42.40 8.03
CA CYS A 21 24.09 -42.59 8.63
C CYS A 21 23.02 -42.24 7.58
N PRO A 22 22.56 -43.23 6.78
CA PRO A 22 21.57 -43.01 5.73
C PRO A 22 20.28 -42.41 6.27
N ASP A 23 19.87 -42.80 7.48
CA ASP A 23 18.63 -42.34 8.13
C ASP A 23 18.63 -40.83 8.39
N GLN A 24 19.80 -40.21 8.59
CA GLN A 24 19.93 -38.75 8.75
C GLN A 24 19.98 -38.00 7.41
N ALA A 25 20.24 -38.70 6.31
CA ALA A 25 20.30 -38.09 4.98
C ALA A 25 18.90 -37.63 4.51
N GLU A 26 17.84 -38.36 4.86
CA GLU A 26 16.45 -37.98 4.55
C GLU A 26 16.04 -36.66 5.24
N MET A 27 16.67 -36.36 6.38
CA MET A 27 16.44 -35.11 7.11
C MET A 27 17.21 -33.92 6.55
N LEU A 28 18.00 -34.06 5.47
CA LEU A 28 18.64 -32.94 4.81
C LEU A 28 17.61 -32.07 4.08
N LYS A 29 17.82 -30.75 4.08
CA LYS A 29 16.88 -29.77 3.50
C LYS A 29 16.49 -30.08 2.05
N GLN A 30 17.39 -30.68 1.27
CA GLN A 30 17.18 -31.04 -0.14
C GLN A 30 16.30 -32.28 -0.35
N HIS A 31 16.10 -33.10 0.70
CA HIS A 31 15.29 -34.33 0.65
C HIS A 31 13.97 -34.19 1.42
N ARG A 32 13.79 -33.09 2.17
CA ARG A 32 12.54 -32.80 2.89
C ARG A 32 11.49 -32.19 1.98
N GLU A 33 10.37 -32.86 1.82
CA GLU A 33 9.24 -32.38 1.04
C GLU A 33 7.90 -32.60 1.75
N LEU A 34 7.00 -31.62 1.64
CA LEU A 34 5.61 -31.79 2.05
C LEU A 34 4.83 -32.38 0.89
N SER A 35 4.34 -33.61 1.06
CA SER A 35 3.43 -34.25 0.10
C SER A 35 2.12 -33.47 -0.03
N MET A 36 1.37 -33.69 -1.12
CA MET A 36 0.08 -33.02 -1.31
C MET A 36 -0.92 -33.31 -0.19
N PHE A 37 -0.93 -34.54 0.33
CA PHE A 37 -1.79 -34.93 1.44
C PHE A 37 -1.44 -34.12 2.70
N VAL A 38 -0.16 -34.07 3.06
CA VAL A 38 0.33 -33.31 4.21
C VAL A 38 -0.02 -31.83 4.07
N ARG A 39 0.18 -31.23 2.89
CA ARG A 39 -0.20 -29.84 2.60
C ARG A 39 -1.69 -29.60 2.83
N ARG A 40 -2.57 -30.46 2.31
CA ARG A 40 -4.02 -30.32 2.45
C ARG A 40 -4.47 -30.41 3.91
N THR A 41 -3.89 -31.32 4.68
CA THR A 41 -4.16 -31.44 6.11
C THR A 41 -3.66 -30.23 6.90
N ILE A 42 -2.49 -29.68 6.57
CA ILE A 42 -2.00 -28.41 7.17
C ILE A 42 -3.01 -27.28 6.93
N GLU A 43 -3.58 -27.21 5.73
CA GLU A 43 -4.55 -26.18 5.36
C GLU A 43 -5.86 -26.31 6.13
N THR A 44 -6.41 -27.51 6.25
CA THR A 44 -7.61 -27.76 7.07
C THR A 44 -7.37 -27.40 8.54
N HIS A 45 -6.18 -27.69 9.06
CA HIS A 45 -5.82 -27.32 10.43
C HIS A 45 -5.68 -25.80 10.60
N GLU A 46 -5.11 -25.11 9.63
CA GLU A 46 -5.01 -23.64 9.64
C GLU A 46 -6.40 -22.99 9.58
N GLU A 47 -7.30 -23.48 8.72
CA GLU A 47 -8.70 -23.04 8.65
C GLU A 47 -9.45 -23.25 9.97
N ALA A 48 -9.12 -24.32 10.70
CA ALA A 48 -9.64 -24.60 12.03
C ALA A 48 -8.90 -23.84 13.17
N GLY A 49 -7.92 -22.98 12.85
CA GLY A 49 -7.16 -22.19 13.82
C GLY A 49 -6.17 -22.99 14.68
N ILE A 50 -5.79 -24.20 14.25
CA ILE A 50 -4.86 -25.07 14.97
C ILE A 50 -3.43 -24.56 14.77
N ARG A 51 -2.72 -24.34 15.89
CA ARG A 51 -1.35 -23.84 15.85
C ARG A 51 -0.41 -24.77 15.06
N PRO A 52 0.57 -24.23 14.29
CA PRO A 52 1.48 -25.03 13.48
C PRO A 52 2.23 -26.13 14.25
N SER A 53 2.58 -25.88 15.52
CA SER A 53 3.21 -26.89 16.38
C SER A 53 2.28 -28.06 16.70
N LYS A 54 0.99 -27.81 16.92
CA LYS A 54 -0.02 -28.85 17.13
C LYS A 54 -0.34 -29.61 15.85
N THR A 55 -0.34 -28.92 14.72
CA THR A 55 -0.42 -29.53 13.39
C THR A 55 0.75 -30.47 13.11
N TYR A 56 1.97 -30.09 13.45
CA TYR A 56 3.12 -31.00 13.31
C TYR A 56 3.00 -32.21 14.23
N GLN A 57 2.61 -32.00 15.49
CA GLN A 57 2.45 -33.09 16.47
C GLN A 57 1.37 -34.11 16.08
N SER A 58 0.31 -33.70 15.38
CA SER A 58 -0.69 -34.66 14.89
C SER A 58 -0.14 -35.58 13.79
N PHE A 59 0.76 -35.08 12.93
CA PHE A 59 1.47 -35.94 11.98
C PHE A 59 2.42 -36.91 12.68
N VAL A 60 3.12 -36.44 13.71
CA VAL A 60 4.02 -37.30 14.52
C VAL A 60 3.21 -38.40 15.21
N ALA A 61 2.05 -38.07 15.77
CA ALA A 61 1.16 -39.05 16.39
C ALA A 61 0.62 -40.07 15.37
N ALA A 62 0.33 -39.66 14.14
CA ALA A 62 -0.14 -40.55 13.09
C ALA A 62 0.98 -41.45 12.51
N ALA A 63 2.21 -40.93 12.43
CA ALA A 63 3.37 -41.66 11.95
C ALA A 63 4.11 -42.44 13.05
N GLY A 64 3.68 -42.36 14.31
CA GLY A 64 4.30 -43.08 15.43
C GLY A 64 5.65 -42.51 15.91
N SER A 65 6.42 -41.82 15.07
CA SER A 65 7.67 -41.19 15.46
C SER A 65 8.03 -39.96 14.61
N HIS A 66 8.95 -39.13 15.12
CA HIS A 66 9.50 -38.01 14.36
C HIS A 66 10.36 -38.45 13.16
N CYS A 67 11.02 -39.61 13.28
CA CYS A 67 11.95 -40.12 12.28
C CYS A 67 11.23 -40.63 11.02
N GLU A 68 9.96 -41.00 11.14
CA GLU A 68 9.12 -41.47 10.03
C GLU A 68 8.52 -40.32 9.20
N LEU A 69 8.69 -39.07 9.63
CA LEU A 69 8.25 -37.90 8.88
C LEU A 69 9.40 -37.34 8.03
N GLY A 70 9.22 -37.29 6.72
CA GLY A 70 10.13 -36.62 5.78
C GLY A 70 10.20 -35.09 5.90
N PHE A 71 9.71 -34.49 6.99
CA PHE A 71 9.68 -33.04 7.20
C PHE A 71 9.66 -32.68 8.70
N ILE A 72 10.06 -31.44 9.01
CA ILE A 72 10.09 -30.93 10.39
C ILE A 72 9.03 -29.85 10.63
N GLU A 73 8.77 -29.50 11.90
CA GLU A 73 7.82 -28.44 12.27
C GLU A 73 8.11 -27.12 11.54
N LYS A 74 9.40 -26.81 11.33
CA LYS A 74 9.82 -25.61 10.59
C LYS A 74 9.28 -25.60 9.16
N ASP A 75 9.17 -26.76 8.51
CA ASP A 75 8.67 -26.86 7.14
C ASP A 75 7.14 -26.58 7.10
N VAL A 76 6.38 -27.02 8.11
CA VAL A 76 4.96 -26.66 8.28
C VAL A 76 4.81 -25.13 8.45
N ARG A 77 5.61 -24.53 9.32
CA ARG A 77 5.58 -23.08 9.58
C ARG A 77 5.96 -22.28 8.34
N ASN A 78 6.98 -22.73 7.60
CA ASN A 78 7.41 -22.12 6.34
C ASN A 78 6.33 -22.23 5.27
N TYR A 79 5.63 -23.38 5.18
CA TYR A 79 4.54 -23.59 4.23
C TYR A 79 3.39 -22.62 4.46
N ILE A 80 2.90 -22.52 5.71
CA ILE A 80 1.83 -21.58 6.09
C ILE A 80 2.25 -20.13 5.77
N THR A 81 3.46 -19.74 6.20
CA THR A 81 3.99 -18.40 5.95
C THR A 81 4.08 -18.08 4.46
N ARG A 82 4.55 -19.02 3.64
CA ARG A 82 4.66 -18.86 2.19
C ARG A 82 3.30 -18.82 1.52
N LYS A 83 2.35 -19.66 1.95
CA LYS A 83 0.98 -19.66 1.42
C LYS A 83 0.29 -18.32 1.69
N VAL A 84 0.36 -17.85 2.94
CA VAL A 84 -0.19 -16.54 3.33
C VAL A 84 0.42 -15.43 2.49
N ARG A 85 1.74 -15.41 2.33
CA ARG A 85 2.44 -14.45 1.46
C ARG A 85 1.97 -14.52 0.01
N ASN A 86 1.84 -15.71 -0.57
CA ASN A 86 1.39 -15.88 -1.95
C ASN A 86 -0.05 -15.41 -2.14
N ILE A 87 -0.94 -15.68 -1.18
CA ILE A 87 -2.34 -15.19 -1.21
C ILE A 87 -2.35 -13.66 -1.19
N PHE A 88 -1.53 -13.04 -0.33
CA PHE A 88 -1.36 -11.58 -0.32
C PHE A 88 -0.81 -11.05 -1.65
N GLU A 89 0.22 -11.69 -2.21
CA GLU A 89 0.82 -11.28 -3.50
C GLU A 89 -0.17 -11.42 -4.68
N GLU A 90 -1.00 -12.48 -4.73
CA GLU A 90 -2.04 -12.66 -5.74
C GLU A 90 -3.16 -11.62 -5.61
N ASP A 91 -3.62 -11.36 -4.38
CA ASP A 91 -4.60 -10.32 -4.10
C ASP A 91 -4.08 -8.93 -4.44
N ASP A 92 -2.80 -8.66 -4.13
CA ASP A 92 -2.13 -7.40 -4.44
C ASP A 92 -1.95 -7.23 -5.95
N ALA A 93 -1.54 -8.29 -6.67
CA ALA A 93 -1.42 -8.25 -8.14
C ALA A 93 -2.78 -8.01 -8.81
N LYS A 94 -3.85 -8.65 -8.32
CA LYS A 94 -5.21 -8.45 -8.82
C LYS A 94 -5.73 -7.03 -8.52
N LYS A 95 -5.51 -6.53 -7.30
CA LYS A 95 -5.84 -5.15 -6.91
C LYS A 95 -5.04 -4.13 -7.70
N PHE A 96 -3.77 -4.42 -7.97
CA PHE A 96 -2.89 -3.58 -8.76
C PHE A 96 -3.37 -3.46 -10.21
N GLY A 97 -3.69 -4.59 -10.86
CA GLY A 97 -4.25 -4.59 -12.22
C GLY A 97 -5.56 -3.79 -12.30
N LYS A 98 -6.46 -3.98 -11.32
CA LYS A 98 -7.72 -3.23 -11.22
C LYS A 98 -7.47 -1.73 -11.01
N SER A 99 -6.51 -1.37 -10.16
CA SER A 99 -6.17 0.02 -9.91
C SER A 99 -5.65 0.71 -11.18
N ARG A 100 -4.69 0.10 -11.88
CA ARG A 100 -4.12 0.67 -13.10
C ARG A 100 -5.20 0.90 -14.15
N ALA A 101 -6.08 -0.08 -14.36
CA ALA A 101 -7.23 0.09 -15.25
C ALA A 101 -8.15 1.23 -14.79
N THR A 102 -8.41 1.35 -13.48
CA THR A 102 -9.22 2.44 -12.92
C THR A 102 -8.56 3.80 -13.16
N PHE A 103 -7.23 3.90 -12.99
CA PHE A 103 -6.47 5.11 -13.26
C PHE A 103 -6.50 5.50 -14.74
N ASP A 104 -6.54 4.53 -15.66
CA ASP A 104 -6.64 4.83 -17.09
C ASP A 104 -7.94 5.58 -17.45
N TYR A 105 -9.05 5.22 -16.81
CA TYR A 105 -10.36 5.87 -17.02
C TYR A 105 -10.58 7.12 -16.15
N PHE A 106 -10.09 7.10 -14.90
CA PHE A 106 -10.49 8.07 -13.86
C PHE A 106 -9.30 8.78 -13.20
N GLY A 107 -8.09 8.62 -13.73
CA GLY A 107 -6.85 9.17 -13.17
C GLY A 107 -6.51 10.60 -13.58
N ASP A 108 -7.43 11.33 -14.22
CA ASP A 108 -7.21 12.71 -14.65
C ASP A 108 -6.92 13.64 -13.46
N VAL A 109 -7.66 13.46 -12.36
CA VAL A 109 -7.44 14.18 -11.10
C VAL A 109 -7.30 13.17 -9.97
N VAL A 110 -6.19 13.24 -9.23
CA VAL A 110 -5.91 12.35 -8.11
C VAL A 110 -5.72 13.15 -6.84
N SER A 111 -6.35 12.73 -5.75
CA SER A 111 -6.04 13.21 -4.41
C SER A 111 -4.95 12.34 -3.81
N PHE A 112 -3.93 12.96 -3.23
CA PHE A 112 -2.92 12.28 -2.43
C PHE A 112 -2.92 12.84 -1.01
N ASP A 113 -3.01 11.95 -0.03
CA ASP A 113 -3.00 12.31 1.38
C ASP A 113 -2.17 11.34 2.20
N THR A 114 -1.48 11.86 3.21
CA THR A 114 -0.77 11.07 4.21
C THR A 114 -1.54 11.05 5.51
N THR A 115 -1.84 9.85 5.98
CA THR A 115 -2.43 9.67 7.31
C THR A 115 -1.33 9.28 8.27
N TYR A 116 -1.15 10.09 9.31
CA TYR A 116 -0.25 9.80 10.43
C TYR A 116 -0.89 8.80 11.42
N ASN A 117 -0.02 8.00 12.06
CA ASN A 117 -0.28 7.25 13.30
C ASN A 117 -1.38 6.17 13.30
N THR A 118 -1.04 4.94 12.89
CA THR A 118 -1.72 3.71 13.38
C THR A 118 -0.87 2.43 13.25
N ASN A 119 0.47 2.48 13.31
CA ASN A 119 1.22 1.22 13.41
C ASN A 119 2.41 1.29 14.38
N ARG A 120 2.79 0.14 14.93
CA ARG A 120 3.87 -0.04 15.92
C ARG A 120 5.27 0.42 15.44
N TYR A 121 5.37 0.83 14.19
CA TYR A 121 6.60 1.19 13.51
C TYR A 121 6.67 2.67 13.11
N ASN A 122 5.64 3.46 13.47
CA ASN A 122 5.53 4.87 13.12
C ASN A 122 5.70 5.15 11.62
N LEU A 123 5.23 4.23 10.76
CA LEU A 123 5.25 4.46 9.31
C LEU A 123 4.08 5.36 8.90
N VAL A 124 4.33 6.14 7.86
CA VAL A 124 3.37 7.02 7.20
C VAL A 124 2.68 6.24 6.09
N LEU A 125 1.35 6.27 6.06
CA LEU A 125 0.56 5.72 4.95
C LEU A 125 0.16 6.85 4.00
N GLY A 126 0.70 6.82 2.79
CA GLY A 126 0.26 7.66 1.68
C GLY A 126 -0.78 6.94 0.86
N SER A 127 -1.87 7.62 0.48
CA SER A 127 -2.95 7.06 -0.32
C SER A 127 -3.25 7.92 -1.55
N PHE A 128 -3.45 7.27 -2.69
CA PHE A 128 -3.86 7.87 -3.95
C PHE A 128 -5.33 7.53 -4.19
N VAL A 129 -6.18 8.55 -4.27
CA VAL A 129 -7.63 8.41 -4.39
C VAL A 129 -8.10 9.21 -5.59
N GLY A 130 -8.80 8.54 -6.51
CA GLY A 130 -9.51 9.18 -7.63
C GLY A 130 -11.01 9.22 -7.39
N VAL A 131 -11.76 9.67 -8.39
CA VAL A 131 -13.23 9.70 -8.37
C VAL A 131 -13.76 9.03 -9.62
N ASN A 132 -14.68 8.08 -9.45
CA ASN A 132 -15.30 7.40 -10.59
C ASN A 132 -16.46 8.22 -11.20
N HIS A 133 -17.06 7.72 -12.27
CA HIS A 133 -18.19 8.37 -12.97
C HIS A 133 -19.47 8.54 -12.12
N HIS A 134 -19.57 7.88 -10.95
CA HIS A 134 -20.66 8.08 -9.99
C HIS A 134 -20.31 9.11 -8.91
N GLY A 135 -19.15 9.79 -9.00
CA GLY A 135 -18.69 10.71 -7.97
C GLY A 135 -18.17 10.02 -6.72
N GLN A 136 -17.92 8.70 -6.76
CA GLN A 136 -17.45 7.94 -5.60
C GLN A 136 -15.92 7.90 -5.54
N SER A 137 -15.38 8.08 -4.34
CA SER A 137 -13.95 7.92 -4.06
C SER A 137 -13.50 6.50 -4.39
N THR A 138 -12.43 6.39 -5.17
CA THR A 138 -11.85 5.11 -5.56
C THR A 138 -10.37 5.08 -5.21
N LEU A 139 -9.96 4.09 -4.42
CA LEU A 139 -8.55 3.90 -4.08
C LEU A 139 -7.78 3.42 -5.31
N LEU A 140 -6.82 4.23 -5.75
CA LEU A 140 -5.91 3.94 -6.85
C LEU A 140 -4.58 3.38 -6.31
N GLY A 141 -4.30 3.52 -5.02
CA GLY A 141 -3.22 2.78 -4.40
C GLY A 141 -2.74 3.44 -3.14
N CYS A 142 -1.77 2.80 -2.51
CA CYS A 142 -1.19 3.29 -1.27
C CYS A 142 0.26 2.86 -1.15
N ALA A 143 0.98 3.53 -0.25
CA ALA A 143 2.35 3.18 0.07
C ALA A 143 2.65 3.50 1.53
N LEU A 144 3.50 2.67 2.13
CA LEU A 144 4.07 2.93 3.44
C LEU A 144 5.45 3.56 3.28
N MET A 145 5.69 4.65 3.99
CA MET A 145 6.94 5.39 3.99
C MET A 145 7.44 5.56 5.42
N LYS A 146 8.76 5.71 5.58
CA LYS A 146 9.38 5.92 6.89
C LYS A 146 9.27 7.38 7.35
N ASN A 147 9.43 8.32 6.43
CA ASN A 147 9.53 9.76 6.71
C ASN A 147 8.69 10.58 5.72
N GLU A 148 8.33 11.80 6.11
CA GLU A 148 7.67 12.81 5.25
C GLU A 148 8.66 13.86 4.72
N ASP A 149 9.78 13.40 4.16
CA ASP A 149 10.75 14.27 3.49
C ASP A 149 10.59 14.27 1.97
N ILE A 150 11.21 15.25 1.31
CA ILE A 150 11.15 15.43 -0.14
C ILE A 150 11.62 14.16 -0.88
N GLN A 151 12.66 13.48 -0.39
CA GLN A 151 13.23 12.32 -1.07
C GLN A 151 12.30 11.11 -0.99
N SER A 152 11.66 10.91 0.16
CA SER A 152 10.68 9.86 0.40
C SER A 152 9.46 10.02 -0.52
N PHE A 153 8.92 11.25 -0.62
CA PHE A 153 7.81 11.53 -1.54
C PHE A 153 8.24 11.45 -3.01
N LYS A 154 9.44 11.92 -3.35
CA LYS A 154 9.98 11.80 -4.71
C LYS A 154 10.05 10.33 -5.14
N TRP A 155 10.65 9.49 -4.30
CA TRP A 155 10.71 8.05 -4.55
C TRP A 155 9.32 7.44 -4.69
N LEU A 156 8.37 7.82 -3.82
CA LEU A 156 7.00 7.35 -3.91
C LEU A 156 6.35 7.74 -5.24
N PHE A 157 6.42 9.01 -5.65
CA PHE A 157 5.80 9.47 -6.89
C PHE A 157 6.47 8.86 -8.13
N GLU A 158 7.78 8.66 -8.13
CA GLU A 158 8.45 7.92 -9.20
C GLU A 158 7.98 6.46 -9.30
N CYS A 159 7.84 5.77 -8.15
CA CYS A 159 7.30 4.42 -8.10
C CYS A 159 5.86 4.37 -8.59
N TRP A 160 5.03 5.31 -8.13
CA TRP A 160 3.65 5.47 -8.57
C TRP A 160 3.54 5.63 -10.09
N LEU A 161 4.33 6.52 -10.68
CA LEU A 161 4.35 6.72 -12.12
C LEU A 161 4.74 5.44 -12.87
N ARG A 162 5.77 4.73 -12.42
CA ARG A 162 6.17 3.44 -13.03
C ARG A 162 5.02 2.44 -12.98
N CYS A 163 4.33 2.37 -11.84
CA CYS A 163 3.16 1.51 -11.65
C CYS A 163 2.00 1.88 -12.60
N MET A 164 1.80 3.17 -12.85
CA MET A 164 0.79 3.71 -13.76
C MET A 164 1.25 3.80 -15.23
N GLY A 165 2.32 3.08 -15.60
CA GLY A 165 2.79 3.03 -16.98
C GLY A 165 3.43 4.33 -17.49
N GLY A 166 3.96 5.16 -16.58
CA GLY A 166 4.58 6.44 -16.88
C GLY A 166 3.60 7.60 -17.07
N LYS A 167 2.29 7.36 -16.91
CA LYS A 167 1.26 8.38 -17.09
C LYS A 167 1.06 9.19 -15.81
N ALA A 168 1.35 10.48 -15.87
CA ALA A 168 1.06 11.43 -14.80
C ALA A 168 -0.42 11.89 -14.85
N PRO A 169 -1.06 12.15 -13.70
CA PRO A 169 -2.39 12.77 -13.68
C PRO A 169 -2.32 14.21 -14.21
N LYS A 170 -3.43 14.74 -14.74
CA LYS A 170 -3.51 16.14 -15.18
C LYS A 170 -3.50 17.09 -13.98
N GLY A 171 -4.17 16.70 -12.90
CA GLY A 171 -4.21 17.44 -11.64
C GLY A 171 -3.96 16.54 -10.43
N ILE A 172 -3.31 17.08 -9.41
CA ILE A 172 -3.15 16.41 -8.12
C ILE A 172 -3.56 17.33 -6.98
N LEU A 173 -4.39 16.81 -6.07
CA LEU A 173 -4.86 17.49 -4.88
C LEU A 173 -4.09 16.95 -3.67
N THR A 174 -3.42 17.81 -2.91
CA THR A 174 -2.72 17.39 -1.68
C THR A 174 -2.99 18.34 -0.53
N ASP A 175 -2.53 17.99 0.65
CA ASP A 175 -2.42 18.93 1.76
C ASP A 175 -1.38 20.06 1.48
N GLN A 176 -1.23 20.98 2.42
CA GLN A 176 -0.24 22.07 2.35
C GLN A 176 1.12 21.61 2.90
N CYS A 177 1.71 20.60 2.27
CA CYS A 177 3.05 20.11 2.60
C CYS A 177 4.08 20.59 1.56
N THR A 178 5.12 21.29 2.01
CA THR A 178 6.21 21.78 1.15
C THR A 178 7.01 20.63 0.55
N SER A 179 7.19 19.54 1.30
CA SER A 179 7.88 18.34 0.83
C SER A 179 7.15 17.69 -0.34
N ILE A 180 5.83 17.52 -0.22
CA ILE A 180 4.96 16.95 -1.26
C ILE A 180 4.97 17.84 -2.50
N LYS A 181 4.75 19.16 -2.33
CA LYS A 181 4.79 20.12 -3.43
C LYS A 181 6.10 20.00 -4.23
N ARG A 182 7.23 20.02 -3.53
CA ARG A 182 8.54 19.94 -4.18
C ARG A 182 8.76 18.61 -4.89
N ALA A 183 8.31 17.51 -4.31
CA ALA A 183 8.41 16.19 -4.92
C ALA A 183 7.56 16.08 -6.21
N ILE A 184 6.35 16.66 -6.21
CA ILE A 184 5.50 16.73 -7.42
C ILE A 184 6.18 17.53 -8.52
N GLU A 185 6.73 18.72 -8.21
CA GLU A 185 7.46 19.55 -9.19
C GLU A 185 8.63 18.79 -9.83
N LEU A 186 9.30 17.92 -9.08
CA LEU A 186 10.42 17.11 -9.57
C LEU A 186 9.99 15.89 -10.39
N CYS A 187 8.89 15.22 -10.01
CA CYS A 187 8.48 13.96 -10.64
C CYS A 187 7.48 14.15 -11.79
N MET A 188 6.63 15.17 -11.69
CA MET A 188 5.46 15.39 -12.53
C MET A 188 5.31 16.89 -12.85
N PRO A 189 6.27 17.52 -13.54
CA PRO A 189 6.30 18.98 -13.73
C PRO A 189 5.12 19.52 -14.56
N THR A 190 4.45 18.68 -15.35
CA THR A 190 3.27 19.05 -16.14
C THR A 190 1.96 18.90 -15.37
N THR A 191 1.96 18.26 -14.21
CA THR A 191 0.77 18.05 -13.39
C THR A 191 0.41 19.33 -12.64
N ILE A 192 -0.85 19.73 -12.71
CA ILE A 192 -1.34 20.90 -11.99
C ILE A 192 -1.54 20.52 -10.52
N HIS A 193 -0.70 21.09 -9.64
CA HIS A 193 -0.85 20.91 -8.20
C HIS A 193 -1.87 21.90 -7.62
N ARG A 194 -2.82 21.38 -6.84
CA ARG A 194 -3.79 22.19 -6.08
C ARG A 194 -3.87 21.69 -4.65
N TRP A 195 -4.29 22.56 -3.74
CA TRP A 195 -4.58 22.17 -2.37
C TRP A 195 -5.96 21.53 -2.27
N CYS A 196 -6.06 20.48 -1.46
CA CYS A 196 -7.30 19.78 -1.20
C CYS A 196 -8.26 20.68 -0.40
N ILE A 197 -9.47 20.86 -0.93
CA ILE A 197 -10.51 21.70 -0.32
C ILE A 197 -10.79 21.25 1.12
N TRP A 198 -10.89 19.95 1.37
CA TRP A 198 -11.14 19.43 2.72
C TRP A 198 -10.08 19.91 3.73
N HIS A 199 -8.81 19.88 3.35
CA HIS A 199 -7.71 20.35 4.19
C HIS A 199 -7.75 21.88 4.42
N ILE A 200 -8.15 22.64 3.40
CA ILE A 200 -8.40 24.08 3.55
C ILE A 200 -9.53 24.31 4.55
N MET A 201 -10.66 23.63 4.36
CA MET A 201 -11.86 23.77 5.19
C MET A 201 -11.59 23.42 6.65
N LYS A 202 -10.80 22.37 6.91
CA LYS A 202 -10.41 21.95 8.26
C LYS A 202 -9.61 23.02 9.02
N LYS A 203 -8.89 23.90 8.33
CA LYS A 203 -8.11 24.97 8.97
C LYS A 203 -8.97 26.19 9.34
N ILE A 204 -10.12 26.39 8.69
CA ILE A 204 -10.96 27.59 8.83
C ILE A 204 -11.32 27.87 10.29
N PRO A 205 -11.81 26.91 11.10
CA PRO A 205 -12.24 27.24 12.45
C PRO A 205 -11.11 27.81 13.31
N SER A 206 -9.90 27.27 13.16
CA SER A 206 -8.72 27.77 13.85
C SER A 206 -8.25 29.16 13.40
N LYS A 207 -8.63 29.59 12.19
CA LYS A 207 -8.22 30.87 11.60
C LYS A 207 -9.25 31.98 11.84
N LEU A 208 -10.52 31.61 12.01
CA LEU A 208 -11.62 32.57 12.14
C LEU A 208 -12.26 32.59 13.54
N ASN A 209 -11.82 31.73 14.49
CA ASN A 209 -12.36 31.69 15.85
C ASN A 209 -12.31 33.04 16.62
N SER A 210 -11.39 33.93 16.27
CA SER A 210 -11.27 35.25 16.88
C SER A 210 -12.34 36.26 16.43
N TYR A 211 -13.10 35.93 15.37
CA TYR A 211 -14.15 36.81 14.86
C TYR A 211 -15.47 36.58 15.60
N LYS A 212 -16.17 37.68 15.88
CA LYS A 212 -17.53 37.61 16.44
C LYS A 212 -18.46 36.96 15.40
N GLY A 213 -19.21 35.94 15.82
CA GLY A 213 -20.07 35.17 14.91
C GLY A 213 -19.32 34.18 14.02
N HIS A 214 -18.14 33.68 14.43
CA HIS A 214 -17.34 32.72 13.66
C HIS A 214 -18.13 31.50 13.16
N ILE A 215 -19.12 31.02 13.93
CA ILE A 215 -19.99 29.91 13.51
C ILE A 215 -20.78 30.27 12.24
N ASP A 216 -21.37 31.47 12.19
CA ASP A 216 -22.12 31.94 11.03
C ASP A 216 -21.19 32.19 9.85
N ILE A 217 -19.98 32.71 10.10
CA ILE A 217 -18.93 32.91 9.09
C ILE A 217 -18.52 31.56 8.49
N GLU A 218 -18.28 30.54 9.30
CA GLU A 218 -17.89 29.19 8.86
C GLU A 218 -18.99 28.51 8.03
N GLN A 219 -20.25 28.65 8.45
CA GLN A 219 -21.40 28.10 7.72
C GLN A 219 -21.58 28.78 6.36
N GLU A 220 -21.55 30.12 6.32
CA GLU A 220 -21.69 30.86 5.07
C GLU A 220 -20.50 30.60 4.13
N MET A 221 -19.27 30.56 4.67
CA MET A 221 -18.07 30.21 3.90
C MET A 221 -18.20 28.82 3.28
N SER A 222 -18.66 27.83 4.05
CA SER A 222 -18.92 26.48 3.54
C SER A 222 -19.97 26.51 2.42
N ARG A 223 -21.03 27.30 2.58
CA ARG A 223 -22.07 27.47 1.56
C ARG A 223 -21.48 28.05 0.26
N VAL A 224 -20.65 29.08 0.35
CA VAL A 224 -20.00 29.69 -0.81
C VAL A 224 -19.08 28.71 -1.52
N VAL A 225 -18.25 27.96 -0.77
CA VAL A 225 -17.29 27.01 -1.34
C VAL A 225 -17.98 25.81 -2.01
N TRP A 226 -19.02 25.26 -1.39
CA TRP A 226 -19.65 24.02 -1.87
C TRP A 226 -20.82 24.22 -2.84
N ASN A 227 -21.47 25.39 -2.83
CA ASN A 227 -22.66 25.66 -3.66
C ASN A 227 -22.39 26.65 -4.81
N SER A 228 -21.13 26.94 -5.13
CA SER A 228 -20.78 27.71 -6.32
C SER A 228 -20.35 26.75 -7.44
N TYR A 229 -21.09 26.73 -8.55
CA TYR A 229 -20.88 25.75 -9.62
C TYR A 229 -20.03 26.29 -10.78
N THR A 230 -19.81 27.61 -10.81
CA THR A 230 -18.98 28.27 -11.80
C THR A 230 -17.94 29.16 -11.13
N LYS A 231 -16.86 29.46 -11.85
CA LYS A 231 -15.83 30.38 -11.37
C LYS A 231 -16.42 31.76 -11.07
N ASP A 232 -17.24 32.30 -11.96
CA ASP A 232 -17.80 33.65 -11.81
C ASP A 232 -18.80 33.72 -10.64
N GLU A 233 -19.61 32.68 -10.44
CA GLU A 233 -20.48 32.56 -9.27
C GLU A 233 -19.67 32.48 -7.98
N PHE A 234 -18.60 31.68 -7.96
CA PHE A 234 -17.70 31.61 -6.80
C PHE A 234 -17.05 32.96 -6.52
N ASP A 235 -16.45 33.60 -7.52
CA ASP A 235 -15.78 34.90 -7.37
C ASP A 235 -16.76 35.96 -6.84
N LYS A 236 -18.00 35.98 -7.34
CA LYS A 236 -19.05 36.88 -6.84
C LYS A 236 -19.44 36.55 -5.39
N ASN A 237 -19.85 35.31 -5.12
CA ASN A 237 -20.31 34.90 -3.80
C ASN A 237 -19.22 35.04 -2.73
N TRP A 238 -17.96 34.82 -3.11
CA TRP A 238 -16.79 34.98 -2.26
C TRP A 238 -16.56 36.46 -1.91
N ASN A 239 -16.62 37.36 -2.89
CA ASN A 239 -16.50 38.80 -2.64
C ASN A 239 -17.65 39.36 -1.79
N ASP A 240 -18.89 38.90 -2.04
CA ASP A 240 -20.05 39.26 -1.23
C ASP A 240 -19.87 38.78 0.23
N PHE A 241 -19.39 37.55 0.42
CA PHE A 241 -19.05 36.99 1.74
C PHE A 241 -17.97 37.82 2.46
N LEU A 242 -16.86 38.13 1.77
CA LEU A 242 -15.78 38.94 2.35
C LEU A 242 -16.27 40.33 2.77
N THR A 243 -17.17 40.92 1.99
CA THR A 243 -17.75 42.25 2.26
C THR A 243 -18.71 42.19 3.45
N LYS A 244 -19.62 41.21 3.48
CA LYS A 244 -20.63 41.00 4.54
C LYS A 244 -20.01 40.88 5.93
N TYR A 245 -18.87 40.18 6.04
CA TYR A 245 -18.20 39.93 7.32
C TYR A 245 -16.96 40.80 7.56
N GLY A 246 -16.68 41.79 6.70
CA GLY A 246 -15.53 42.68 6.85
C GLY A 246 -14.18 41.95 6.78
N LEU A 247 -14.10 40.86 6.01
CA LEU A 247 -12.94 39.98 5.92
C LEU A 247 -11.96 40.36 4.80
N GLY A 248 -12.23 41.41 4.02
CA GLY A 248 -11.39 41.82 2.88
C GLY A 248 -9.93 42.16 3.26
N GLY A 249 -9.66 42.53 4.51
CA GLY A 249 -8.30 42.76 5.03
C GLY A 249 -7.58 41.52 5.57
N ASN A 250 -8.24 40.36 5.58
CA ASN A 250 -7.65 39.14 6.13
C ASN A 250 -6.59 38.57 5.18
N LYS A 251 -5.32 38.60 5.61
CA LYS A 251 -4.17 38.12 4.82
C LYS A 251 -4.27 36.65 4.43
N TRP A 252 -4.91 35.81 5.25
CA TRP A 252 -5.06 34.39 4.97
C TRP A 252 -6.12 34.12 3.90
N LEU A 253 -7.18 34.93 3.84
CA LEU A 253 -8.26 34.81 2.85
C LEU A 253 -7.97 35.53 1.52
N SER A 254 -6.97 36.41 1.48
CA SER A 254 -6.61 37.20 0.29
C SER A 254 -5.69 36.48 -0.70
N GLY A 255 -5.31 35.22 -0.43
CA GLY A 255 -4.61 34.36 -1.39
C GLY A 255 -3.17 34.78 -1.72
N ASN A 256 -2.57 35.69 -0.94
CA ASN A 256 -1.17 36.12 -1.04
C ASN A 256 -0.23 35.27 -0.16
#